data_AF-A0AAV7FXH6-F1
#
_entry.id   AF-A0AAV7FXH6-F1
#
_cell.length_a   1.000
_cell.length_b   1.000
_cell.length_c   1.000
_cell.angle_alpha   90.00
_cell.angle_beta   90.00
_cell.angle_gamma   90.00
#
_symmetry.space_group_name_H-M   'P 1'
#
loop_
_entity.id
_entity.type
_entity.pdbx_description
1 polymer ?
#
loop_
_entity_poly.entity_id
_entity_poly.type
_entity_poly.pdbx_seq_one_letter_code
_entity_poly.pdbx_strand_id
1 'polypeptide(L)'
;MENRNRNQQQGAEFRSKQQNAPDDKEDCCRNQQQKPRFRARDEEEVVLCIRDLSTPSFYPSMVSLWVSDSFERKNMERSLLAQLIVNLSKRHDCLISRSQLVEGFESVLSTLEEAVTDVPKAAEFLGYFFGKVIAENLVPLREIGKLIREGGEQPGSLVDAGLGSEILGNILEFVKMEKGDSFLNEIRTSSNLRLDDFRPPYSSAKTKKLDAFL
;
A
#
# COMPACT_ATOMS: atom_id res chain seq x y z
N MET A 1 -59.80 -8.67 -45.72
CA MET A 1 -60.66 -7.74 -44.95
C MET A 1 -60.89 -8.43 -43.61
N GLU A 2 -60.63 -7.90 -42.44
CA GLU A 2 -59.98 -6.67 -41.99
C GLU A 2 -59.61 -6.92 -40.53
N ASN A 3 -58.62 -6.15 -40.12
CA ASN A 3 -57.99 -6.13 -38.81
C ASN A 3 -58.95 -5.61 -37.71
N ARG A 4 -58.61 -5.88 -36.43
CA ARG A 4 -59.04 -5.20 -35.17
C ARG A 4 -60.22 -5.85 -34.44
N ASN A 5 -60.23 -6.06 -33.12
CA ASN A 5 -59.42 -5.52 -32.03
C ASN A 5 -59.43 -6.56 -30.88
N ARG A 6 -58.26 -6.95 -30.38
CA ARG A 6 -57.54 -6.35 -29.23
C ARG A 6 -58.35 -6.43 -27.92
N ASN A 7 -57.74 -7.06 -26.92
CA ASN A 7 -58.07 -7.00 -25.49
C ASN A 7 -59.06 -8.03 -24.95
N GLN A 8 -58.75 -9.32 -25.10
CA GLN A 8 -59.15 -10.32 -24.10
C GLN A 8 -58.13 -11.45 -23.85
N GLN A 9 -56.90 -11.30 -24.36
CA GLN A 9 -55.72 -12.07 -23.89
C GLN A 9 -54.86 -11.17 -22.98
N GLN A 10 -55.48 -10.60 -21.94
CA GLN A 10 -54.76 -9.98 -20.82
C GLN A 10 -54.84 -10.96 -19.65
N GLY A 11 -53.71 -11.62 -19.35
CA GLY A 11 -53.63 -12.56 -18.23
C GLY A 11 -52.35 -13.38 -18.11
N ALA A 12 -51.39 -13.26 -19.03
CA ALA A 12 -50.17 -14.09 -19.01
C ALA A 12 -48.85 -13.36 -19.28
N GLU A 13 -48.85 -12.03 -19.34
CA GLU A 13 -47.63 -11.23 -19.40
C GLU A 13 -47.84 -10.00 -18.52
N PHE A 14 -47.44 -10.05 -17.25
CA PHE A 14 -47.00 -8.92 -16.42
C PHE A 14 -46.84 -9.38 -14.96
N ARG A 15 -45.79 -10.16 -14.72
CA ARG A 15 -45.07 -10.07 -13.45
C ARG A 15 -43.60 -10.39 -13.66
N SER A 16 -42.98 -9.54 -14.46
CA SER A 16 -41.56 -9.22 -14.32
C SER A 16 -41.32 -8.72 -12.90
N LYS A 17 -40.41 -9.39 -12.17
CA LYS A 17 -39.47 -8.88 -11.15
C LYS A 17 -39.15 -9.98 -10.15
N GLN A 18 -38.08 -10.72 -10.43
CA GLN A 18 -37.07 -11.28 -9.51
C GLN A 18 -36.35 -12.42 -10.23
N GLN A 19 -35.43 -12.05 -11.12
CA GLN A 19 -34.28 -12.90 -11.41
C GLN A 19 -33.15 -12.37 -10.54
N ASN A 20 -32.97 -13.03 -9.40
CA ASN A 20 -31.71 -13.02 -8.69
C ASN A 20 -30.71 -13.74 -9.60
N ALA A 21 -29.82 -12.98 -10.24
CA ALA A 21 -28.63 -13.54 -10.87
C ALA A 21 -27.60 -13.83 -9.76
N PRO A 22 -26.95 -15.00 -9.76
CA PRO A 22 -25.94 -15.35 -8.77
C PRO A 22 -24.64 -14.53 -8.94
N ASP A 23 -23.95 -14.34 -7.81
CA ASP A 23 -22.66 -13.67 -7.60
C ASP A 23 -21.49 -14.31 -8.36
N ASP A 24 -21.44 -14.15 -9.68
CA ASP A 24 -20.34 -14.68 -10.50
C ASP A 24 -19.09 -13.76 -10.52
N LYS A 25 -19.12 -12.62 -9.81
CA LYS A 25 -17.98 -11.68 -9.75
C LYS A 25 -17.11 -11.84 -8.50
N GLU A 26 -17.64 -12.40 -7.42
CA GLU A 26 -16.85 -12.64 -6.20
C GLU A 26 -15.99 -13.91 -6.28
N ASP A 27 -16.39 -14.88 -7.12
CA ASP A 27 -15.69 -16.17 -7.20
C ASP A 27 -14.45 -16.15 -8.11
N CYS A 28 -14.33 -15.15 -9.01
CA CYS A 28 -13.12 -14.97 -9.82
C CYS A 28 -11.90 -14.53 -8.96
N CYS A 29 -12.14 -13.86 -7.83
CA CYS A 29 -11.08 -13.33 -6.97
C CYS A 29 -10.50 -14.37 -6.00
N ARG A 30 -11.23 -15.44 -5.65
CA ARG A 30 -10.72 -16.46 -4.70
C ARG A 30 -9.75 -17.45 -5.34
N ASN A 31 -9.85 -17.68 -6.65
CA ASN A 31 -9.13 -18.77 -7.33
C ASN A 31 -7.95 -18.33 -8.21
N GLN A 32 -7.45 -17.10 -8.08
CA GLN A 32 -6.24 -16.70 -8.76
C GLN A 32 -5.09 -16.49 -7.77
N GLN A 33 -4.42 -17.59 -7.46
CA GLN A 33 -2.96 -17.62 -7.24
C GLN A 33 -2.21 -17.26 -8.54
N GLN A 34 -2.67 -16.25 -9.27
CA GLN A 34 -1.81 -15.56 -10.21
C GLN A 34 -1.05 -14.54 -9.38
N LYS A 35 0.07 -14.96 -8.79
CA LYS A 35 1.15 -14.00 -8.53
C LYS A 35 1.34 -13.30 -9.88
N PRO A 36 1.01 -12.00 -10.04
CA PRO A 36 1.33 -11.31 -11.28
C PRO A 36 2.82 -11.58 -11.48
N ARG A 37 3.16 -12.16 -12.64
CA ARG A 37 4.53 -12.62 -12.89
C ARG A 37 5.38 -11.35 -12.96
N PHE A 38 5.91 -10.93 -11.81
CA PHE A 38 6.80 -9.78 -11.61
C PHE A 38 8.14 -10.03 -12.30
N ARG A 39 8.08 -10.12 -13.63
CA ARG A 39 9.19 -9.99 -14.55
C ARG A 39 8.95 -8.78 -15.44
N ALA A 40 8.28 -7.76 -14.92
CA ALA A 40 8.10 -6.51 -15.63
C ALA A 40 9.48 -5.84 -15.78
N ARG A 41 10.14 -6.14 -16.90
CA ARG A 41 11.15 -5.27 -17.49
C ARG A 41 10.50 -4.07 -18.20
N ASP A 42 9.16 -4.04 -18.24
CA ASP A 42 8.37 -3.03 -18.93
C ASP A 42 7.27 -2.51 -17.98
N GLU A 43 7.38 -1.24 -17.58
CA GLU A 43 6.42 -0.55 -16.72
C GLU A 43 5.07 -0.39 -17.44
N GLU A 44 5.09 -0.20 -18.76
CA GLU A 44 3.92 0.03 -19.60
C GLU A 44 3.03 -1.21 -19.64
N GLU A 45 3.62 -2.40 -19.64
CA GLU A 45 2.88 -3.67 -19.57
C GLU A 45 2.11 -3.76 -18.24
N VAL A 46 2.72 -3.37 -17.13
CA VAL A 46 2.06 -3.36 -15.81
C VAL A 46 0.90 -2.37 -15.78
N VAL A 47 1.10 -1.17 -16.34
CA VAL A 47 0.04 -0.16 -16.43
C VAL A 47 -1.14 -0.68 -17.24
N LEU A 48 -0.89 -1.32 -18.37
CA LEU A 48 -1.95 -1.92 -19.19
C LEU A 48 -2.68 -3.01 -18.42
N CYS A 49 -1.96 -3.93 -17.77
CA CYS A 49 -2.58 -4.98 -16.96
C CYS A 49 -3.47 -4.42 -15.83
N ILE A 50 -3.02 -3.40 -15.10
CA ILE A 50 -3.83 -2.78 -14.04
C ILE A 50 -5.08 -2.11 -14.62
N ARG A 51 -4.95 -1.43 -15.76
CA ARG A 51 -6.10 -0.79 -16.44
C ARG A 51 -7.12 -1.81 -16.93
N ASP A 52 -6.64 -2.93 -17.47
CA ASP A 52 -7.49 -4.02 -17.96
C ASP A 52 -8.24 -4.71 -16.82
N LEU A 53 -7.65 -4.80 -15.63
CA LEU A 53 -8.33 -5.30 -14.43
C LEU A 53 -9.53 -4.43 -14.02
N SER A 54 -9.56 -3.14 -14.39
CA SER A 54 -10.68 -2.20 -14.23
C SER A 54 -11.36 -2.22 -12.84
N THR A 55 -10.59 -2.41 -11.78
CA THR A 55 -11.08 -2.58 -10.40
C THR A 55 -10.31 -1.70 -9.41
N PRO A 56 -10.54 -0.37 -9.40
CA PRO A 56 -9.82 0.57 -8.53
C PRO A 56 -9.94 0.27 -7.03
N SER A 57 -11.02 -0.38 -6.60
CA SER A 57 -11.20 -0.82 -5.21
C SER A 57 -10.17 -1.86 -4.76
N PHE A 58 -9.50 -2.54 -5.69
CA PHE A 58 -8.48 -3.54 -5.38
C PHE A 58 -7.06 -2.96 -5.27
N TYR A 59 -6.85 -1.71 -5.70
CA TYR A 59 -5.50 -1.12 -5.74
C TYR A 59 -4.82 -1.04 -4.35
N PRO A 60 -5.52 -0.73 -3.24
CA PRO A 60 -4.91 -0.80 -1.91
C PRO A 60 -4.40 -2.21 -1.57
N SER A 61 -5.22 -3.24 -1.81
CA SER A 61 -4.84 -4.64 -1.59
C SER A 61 -3.69 -5.07 -2.48
N MET A 62 -3.67 -4.61 -3.73
CA MET A 62 -2.55 -4.82 -4.66
C MET A 62 -1.26 -4.20 -4.12
N VAL A 63 -1.29 -2.94 -3.67
CA VAL A 63 -0.13 -2.27 -3.05
C VAL A 63 0.35 -3.05 -1.84
N SER A 64 -0.55 -3.46 -0.95
CA SER A 64 -0.19 -4.25 0.23
C SER A 64 0.49 -5.56 -0.15
N LEU A 65 -0.09 -6.32 -1.08
CA LEU A 65 0.47 -7.59 -1.54
C LEU A 65 1.87 -7.40 -2.14
N TRP A 66 2.06 -6.35 -2.93
CA TRP A 66 3.32 -6.06 -3.61
C TRP A 66 4.42 -5.67 -2.64
N VAL A 67 4.10 -4.81 -1.66
CA VAL A 67 5.05 -4.41 -0.63
C VAL A 67 5.40 -5.61 0.25
N SER A 68 4.43 -6.40 0.70
CA SER A 68 4.69 -7.58 1.52
C SER A 68 5.49 -8.66 0.78
N ASP A 69 5.14 -8.98 -0.47
CA ASP A 69 5.91 -9.94 -1.29
C ASP A 69 7.36 -9.46 -1.52
N SER A 70 7.60 -8.14 -1.52
CA SER A 70 8.94 -7.58 -1.67
C SER A 70 9.89 -7.89 -0.51
N PHE A 71 9.37 -8.19 0.69
CA PHE A 71 10.21 -8.49 1.86
C PHE A 71 11.09 -9.73 1.63
N GLU A 72 10.65 -10.67 0.81
CA GLU A 72 11.40 -11.90 0.50
C GLU A 72 12.30 -11.78 -0.75
N ARG A 73 12.22 -10.66 -1.48
CA ARG A 73 12.91 -10.45 -2.77
C ARG A 73 14.35 -9.99 -2.62
N LYS A 74 15.12 -9.95 -3.71
CA LYS A 74 16.48 -9.37 -3.69
C LYS A 74 16.43 -7.84 -3.69
N ASN A 75 17.49 -7.20 -3.20
CA ASN A 75 17.59 -5.73 -3.12
C ASN A 75 17.25 -5.01 -4.44
N MET A 76 17.72 -5.54 -5.57
CA MET A 76 17.41 -4.98 -6.90
C MET A 76 15.91 -5.03 -7.20
N GLU A 77 15.26 -6.17 -6.95
CA GLU A 77 13.82 -6.36 -7.19
C GLU A 77 12.99 -5.45 -6.28
N ARG A 78 13.39 -5.29 -5.01
CA ARG A 78 12.75 -4.35 -4.06
C ARG A 78 12.81 -2.91 -4.56
N SER A 79 13.98 -2.47 -5.02
CA SER A 79 14.18 -1.11 -5.55
C SER A 79 13.32 -0.86 -6.80
N LEU A 80 13.26 -1.84 -7.71
CA LEU A 80 12.41 -1.79 -8.90
C LEU A 80 10.93 -1.72 -8.54
N LEU A 81 10.47 -2.51 -7.58
CA LEU A 81 9.07 -2.48 -7.13
C LEU A 81 8.70 -1.14 -6.49
N ALA A 82 9.59 -0.60 -5.64
CA ALA A 82 9.40 0.73 -5.07
C ALA A 82 9.38 1.83 -6.15
N GLN A 83 10.21 1.70 -7.19
CA GLN A 83 10.17 2.62 -8.34
C GLN A 83 8.86 2.52 -9.11
N LEU A 84 8.39 1.30 -9.36
CA LEU A 84 7.15 1.04 -10.07
C LEU A 84 5.96 1.69 -9.34
N ILE A 85 5.80 1.44 -8.04
CA ILE A 85 4.69 2.02 -7.25
C ILE A 85 4.75 3.55 -7.27
N VAL A 86 5.96 4.13 -7.16
CA VAL A 86 6.15 5.58 -7.30
C VAL A 86 5.68 6.06 -8.68
N ASN A 87 6.12 5.41 -9.75
CA ASN A 87 5.78 5.82 -11.11
C ASN A 87 4.27 5.72 -11.36
N LEU A 88 3.63 4.61 -10.97
CA LEU A 88 2.18 4.43 -11.06
C LEU A 88 1.39 5.54 -10.33
N SER A 89 1.98 6.13 -9.29
CA SER A 89 1.36 7.20 -8.49
C SER A 89 1.65 8.60 -9.04
N LYS A 90 2.80 8.80 -9.72
CA LYS A 90 3.22 10.10 -10.28
C LYS A 90 2.74 10.36 -11.71
N ARG A 91 2.35 9.32 -12.45
CA ARG A 91 1.88 9.47 -13.84
C ARG A 91 0.70 10.44 -13.92
N HIS A 92 0.53 11.06 -15.09
CA HIS A 92 -0.51 12.05 -15.33
C HIS A 92 -1.94 11.57 -15.02
N ASP A 93 -2.18 10.27 -15.14
CA ASP A 93 -3.46 9.64 -14.85
C ASP A 93 -3.63 9.20 -13.38
N CYS A 94 -2.60 9.37 -12.53
CA CYS A 94 -2.59 9.01 -11.11
C CYS A 94 -3.24 7.64 -10.86
N LEU A 95 -2.74 6.59 -11.54
CA LEU A 95 -3.35 5.26 -11.55
C LEU A 95 -3.58 4.72 -10.13
N ILE A 96 -2.62 4.97 -9.24
CA ILE A 96 -2.77 4.75 -7.80
C ILE A 96 -2.83 6.10 -7.11
N SER A 97 -3.96 6.39 -6.48
CA SER A 97 -4.15 7.61 -5.69
C SER A 97 -3.41 7.52 -4.35
N ARG A 98 -3.11 8.69 -3.76
CA ARG A 98 -2.51 8.77 -2.42
C ARG A 98 -3.32 8.02 -1.35
N SER A 99 -4.65 8.11 -1.39
CA SER A 99 -5.52 7.40 -0.45
C SER A 99 -5.38 5.88 -0.59
N GLN A 100 -5.26 5.37 -1.82
CA GLN A 100 -5.06 3.94 -2.05
C GLN A 100 -3.67 3.46 -1.61
N LEU A 101 -2.62 4.30 -1.77
CA LEU A 101 -1.30 4.01 -1.20
C LEU A 101 -1.37 3.91 0.32
N VAL A 102 -1.99 4.89 0.98
CA VAL A 102 -2.10 4.95 2.44
C VAL A 102 -2.85 3.73 2.98
N GLU A 103 -3.99 3.37 2.40
CA GLU A 103 -4.77 2.19 2.78
C GLU A 103 -3.99 0.87 2.57
N GLY A 104 -3.20 0.79 1.49
CA GLY A 104 -2.27 -0.32 1.28
C GLY A 104 -1.17 -0.38 2.35
N PHE A 105 -0.61 0.76 2.74
CA PHE A 105 0.42 0.84 3.77
C PHE A 105 -0.10 0.50 5.17
N GLU A 106 -1.33 0.90 5.49
CA GLU A 106 -2.03 0.49 6.71
C GLU A 106 -2.11 -1.04 6.80
N SER A 107 -2.48 -1.69 5.70
CA SER A 107 -2.55 -3.16 5.62
C SER A 107 -1.19 -3.82 5.82
N VAL A 108 -0.11 -3.28 5.21
CA VAL A 108 1.26 -3.78 5.41
C VAL A 108 1.71 -3.62 6.86
N LEU A 109 1.45 -2.46 7.46
CA LEU A 109 1.86 -2.18 8.84
C LEU A 109 1.12 -3.08 9.84
N SER A 110 -0.13 -3.44 9.57
CA SER A 110 -0.92 -4.35 10.41
C SER A 110 -0.40 -5.79 10.46
N THR A 111 0.38 -6.21 9.45
CA THR A 111 0.94 -7.57 9.32
C THR A 111 2.47 -7.60 9.47
N LEU A 112 3.09 -6.45 9.79
CA LEU A 112 4.55 -6.33 9.79
C LEU A 112 5.21 -7.14 10.91
N GLU A 113 4.57 -7.29 12.08
CA GLU A 113 5.12 -8.05 13.21
C GLU A 113 5.27 -9.54 12.86
N GLU A 114 4.25 -10.13 12.24
CA GLU A 114 4.30 -11.46 11.65
C GLU A 114 5.39 -11.53 10.57
N ALA A 115 5.42 -10.58 9.64
CA ALA A 115 6.40 -10.54 8.55
C ALA A 115 7.86 -10.44 9.05
N VAL A 116 8.11 -9.72 10.15
CA VAL A 116 9.44 -9.61 10.77
C VAL A 116 9.87 -10.93 11.41
N THR A 117 8.92 -11.74 11.89
CA THR A 117 9.20 -13.06 12.45
C THR A 117 9.82 -13.99 11.39
N ASP A 118 9.30 -13.94 10.17
CA ASP A 118 9.81 -14.73 9.04
C ASP A 118 11.01 -14.07 8.35
N VAL A 119 10.97 -12.74 8.21
CA VAL A 119 11.97 -11.92 7.53
C VAL A 119 12.45 -10.82 8.47
N PRO A 120 13.53 -11.04 9.24
CA PRO A 120 14.01 -10.08 10.25
C PRO A 120 14.33 -8.67 9.74
N LYS A 121 14.51 -8.51 8.42
CA LYS A 121 14.80 -7.23 7.76
C LYS A 121 13.57 -6.54 7.16
N ALA A 122 12.36 -7.07 7.34
CA ALA A 122 11.15 -6.49 6.73
C ALA A 122 10.94 -5.01 7.13
N ALA A 123 11.15 -4.67 8.40
CA ALA A 123 11.06 -3.29 8.89
C ALA A 123 12.10 -2.34 8.26
N GLU A 124 13.35 -2.81 8.08
CA GLU A 124 14.41 -2.08 7.38
C GLU A 124 13.97 -1.74 5.94
N PHE A 125 13.43 -2.73 5.22
CA PHE A 125 12.98 -2.53 3.84
C PHE A 125 11.75 -1.65 3.74
N LEU A 126 10.82 -1.77 4.68
CA LEU A 126 9.66 -0.90 4.71
C LEU A 126 10.07 0.57 4.95
N GLY A 127 11.07 0.80 5.80
CA GLY A 127 11.65 2.12 6.00
C GLY A 127 12.31 2.69 4.74
N TYR A 128 13.06 1.88 3.99
CA TYR A 128 13.58 2.26 2.67
C TYR A 128 12.44 2.63 1.70
N PHE A 129 11.39 1.80 1.65
CA PHE A 129 10.25 2.01 0.77
C PHE A 129 9.54 3.32 1.08
N PHE A 130 9.20 3.57 2.35
CA PHE A 130 8.59 4.83 2.78
C PHE A 130 9.51 6.04 2.56
N GLY A 131 10.82 5.89 2.75
CA GLY A 131 11.81 6.91 2.42
C GLY A 131 11.70 7.35 0.95
N LYS A 132 11.56 6.39 0.03
CA LYS A 132 11.37 6.66 -1.40
C LYS A 132 10.04 7.38 -1.69
N VAL A 133 8.95 6.93 -1.09
CA VAL A 133 7.61 7.56 -1.22
C VAL A 133 7.64 9.02 -0.74
N ILE A 134 8.32 9.30 0.37
CA ILE A 134 8.48 10.66 0.93
C ILE A 134 9.38 11.51 0.05
N ALA A 135 10.51 10.97 -0.40
CA ALA A 135 11.45 11.66 -1.29
C ALA A 135 10.80 12.07 -2.62
N GLU A 136 9.78 11.32 -3.06
CA GLU A 136 9.02 11.58 -4.27
C GLU A 136 7.73 12.40 -4.04
N ASN A 137 7.52 12.90 -2.81
CA ASN A 137 6.39 13.74 -2.39
C ASN A 137 5.01 13.09 -2.57
N LEU A 138 4.93 11.76 -2.52
CA LEU A 138 3.66 11.03 -2.68
C LEU A 138 2.85 11.01 -1.38
N VAL A 139 3.51 10.71 -0.27
CA VAL A 139 2.93 10.71 1.07
C VAL A 139 3.89 11.44 2.01
N PRO A 140 3.44 12.48 2.73
CA PRO A 140 4.30 13.25 3.62
C PRO A 140 4.70 12.44 4.84
N LEU A 141 5.88 12.76 5.41
CA LEU A 141 6.42 12.11 6.59
C LEU A 141 5.42 12.08 7.76
N ARG A 142 4.64 13.16 7.96
CA ARG A 142 3.62 13.24 9.03
C ARG A 142 2.57 12.13 8.94
N GLU A 143 2.12 11.82 7.73
CA GLU A 143 1.08 10.82 7.52
C GLU A 143 1.66 9.42 7.73
N ILE A 144 2.82 9.13 7.15
CA ILE A 144 3.56 7.87 7.40
C ILE A 144 3.84 7.68 8.89
N GLY A 145 4.29 8.72 9.60
CA GLY A 145 4.52 8.66 11.04
C GLY A 145 3.24 8.36 11.83
N LYS A 146 2.09 8.89 11.41
CA LYS A 146 0.80 8.55 12.01
C LYS A 146 0.47 7.07 11.82
N LEU A 147 0.64 6.54 10.59
CA LEU A 147 0.41 5.13 10.28
C LEU A 147 1.30 4.21 11.11
N ILE A 148 2.58 4.55 11.26
CA ILE A 148 3.52 3.75 12.05
C ILE A 148 3.12 3.74 13.53
N ARG A 149 2.69 4.88 14.08
CA ARG A 149 2.32 5.01 15.49
C ARG A 149 1.03 4.27 15.82
N GLU A 150 0.07 4.27 14.90
CA GLU A 150 -1.26 3.68 15.09
C GLU A 150 -1.35 2.25 14.53
N GLY A 151 -0.33 1.80 13.80
CA GLY A 151 -0.29 0.49 13.16
C GLY A 151 0.25 -0.63 14.06
N GLY A 152 0.27 -1.83 13.47
CA GLY A 152 0.59 -3.09 14.13
C GLY A 152 -0.60 -4.02 14.19
N GLU A 153 -0.39 -5.24 14.69
CA GLU A 153 -1.48 -6.20 14.94
C GLU A 153 -2.52 -5.60 15.90
N GLN A 154 -2.04 -4.80 16.86
CA GLN A 154 -2.87 -3.94 17.71
C GLN A 154 -2.41 -2.49 17.57
N PRO A 155 -3.31 -1.50 17.69
CA PRO A 155 -2.89 -0.10 17.59
C PRO A 155 -1.77 0.25 18.56
N GLY A 156 -0.60 0.62 18.01
CA GLY A 156 0.59 0.98 18.78
C GLY A 156 1.59 -0.15 19.03
N SER A 157 1.26 -1.41 18.71
CA SER A 157 2.16 -2.55 18.95
C SER A 157 3.49 -2.44 18.19
N LEU A 158 3.50 -1.79 17.01
CA LEU A 158 4.75 -1.53 16.28
C LEU A 158 5.75 -0.69 17.06
N VAL A 159 5.27 0.30 17.81
CA VAL A 159 6.13 1.15 18.64
C VAL A 159 6.65 0.35 19.83
N ASP A 160 5.77 -0.41 20.49
CA ASP A 160 6.15 -1.27 21.62
C ASP A 160 7.18 -2.34 21.23
N ALA A 161 7.05 -2.92 20.03
CA ALA A 161 7.99 -3.88 19.46
C ALA A 161 9.33 -3.26 18.98
N GLY A 162 9.45 -1.92 19.04
CA GLY A 162 10.60 -1.16 18.56
C GLY A 162 10.72 -1.08 17.04
N LEU A 163 9.74 -1.59 16.30
CA LEU A 163 9.70 -1.55 14.84
C LEU A 163 9.43 -0.13 14.34
N GLY A 164 8.61 0.65 15.05
CA GLY A 164 8.36 2.05 14.70
C GLY A 164 9.63 2.89 14.67
N SER A 165 10.51 2.71 15.67
CA SER A 165 11.84 3.33 15.70
C SER A 165 12.71 2.91 14.51
N GLU A 166 12.72 1.60 14.22
CA GLU A 166 13.54 1.04 13.16
C GLU A 166 13.11 1.57 11.78
N ILE A 167 11.81 1.53 11.48
CA ILE A 167 11.25 2.03 10.21
C ILE A 167 11.57 3.52 10.06
N LEU A 168 11.30 4.33 11.10
CA LEU A 168 11.51 5.77 11.06
C LEU A 168 12.98 6.15 10.90
N GLY A 169 13.89 5.45 11.59
CA GLY A 169 15.33 5.64 11.42
C GLY A 169 15.80 5.34 9.99
N ASN A 170 15.26 4.29 9.37
CA ASN A 170 15.54 3.95 7.98
C ASN A 170 14.98 4.97 6.98
N ILE A 171 13.78 5.52 7.24
CA ILE A 171 13.21 6.61 6.43
C ILE A 171 14.13 7.82 6.42
N LEU A 172 14.53 8.29 7.61
CA LEU A 172 15.33 9.50 7.74
C LEU A 172 16.73 9.32 7.14
N GLU A 173 17.33 8.14 7.31
CA GLU A 173 18.61 7.83 6.66
C GLU A 173 18.46 7.83 5.14
N PHE A 174 17.45 7.16 4.58
CA PHE A 174 17.22 7.13 3.14
C PHE A 174 17.04 8.56 2.59
N VAL A 175 16.18 9.36 3.21
CA VAL A 175 15.92 10.73 2.76
C VAL A 175 17.19 11.58 2.83
N LYS A 176 17.98 11.45 3.90
CA LYS A 176 19.28 12.12 4.02
C LYS A 176 20.21 11.75 2.88
N MET A 177 20.32 10.47 2.55
CA MET A 177 21.20 9.99 1.49
C MET A 177 20.72 10.41 0.09
N GLU A 178 19.42 10.38 -0.16
CA GLU A 178 18.83 10.61 -1.49
C GLU A 178 18.63 12.09 -1.82
N LYS A 179 18.17 12.91 -0.85
CA LYS A 179 17.80 14.32 -1.05
C LYS A 179 18.63 15.31 -0.23
N GLY A 180 19.50 14.83 0.66
CA GLY A 180 20.40 15.65 1.48
C GLY A 180 19.76 16.23 2.75
N ASP A 181 20.59 16.84 3.60
CA ASP A 181 20.19 17.35 4.91
C ASP A 181 19.18 18.51 4.84
N SER A 182 19.22 19.34 3.78
CA SER A 182 18.28 20.45 3.62
C SER A 182 16.84 19.95 3.52
N PHE A 183 16.60 18.98 2.64
CA PHE A 183 15.27 18.39 2.46
C PHE A 183 14.85 17.59 3.69
N LEU A 184 15.78 16.87 4.33
CA LEU A 184 15.52 16.19 5.60
C LEU A 184 15.00 17.15 6.68
N ASN A 185 15.66 18.30 6.86
CA ASN A 185 15.26 19.29 7.86
C ASN A 185 13.89 19.91 7.54
N GLU A 186 13.58 20.12 6.26
CA GLU A 186 12.27 20.58 5.81
C GLU A 186 11.16 19.58 6.15
N ILE A 187 11.33 18.29 5.82
CA ILE A 187 10.30 17.28 6.11
C ILE A 187 10.14 17.06 7.62
N ARG A 188 11.23 17.18 8.41
CA ARG A 188 11.16 17.08 9.88
C ARG A 188 10.36 18.25 10.45
N THR A 189 10.68 19.48 10.05
CA THR A 189 10.01 20.69 10.52
C THR A 189 8.54 20.72 10.13
N SER A 190 8.21 20.39 8.88
CA SER A 190 6.83 20.37 8.40
C SER A 190 6.00 19.22 8.99
N SER A 191 6.62 18.11 9.35
CA SER A 191 5.90 16.96 9.89
C SER A 191 5.36 17.17 11.30
N ASN A 192 6.03 18.00 12.11
CA ASN A 192 5.79 18.15 13.56
C ASN A 192 5.75 16.80 14.32
N LEU A 193 6.45 15.78 13.82
CA LEU A 193 6.58 14.51 14.53
C LEU A 193 7.60 14.63 15.65
N ARG A 194 7.27 14.09 16.82
CA ARG A 194 8.22 13.89 17.90
C ARG A 194 8.82 12.50 17.73
N LEU A 195 10.09 12.44 17.35
CA LEU A 195 10.77 11.16 17.10
C LEU A 195 10.81 10.28 18.36
N ASP A 196 10.82 10.88 19.56
CA ASP A 196 10.70 10.17 20.84
C ASP A 196 9.40 9.37 20.99
N ASP A 197 8.30 9.77 20.34
CA ASP A 197 7.01 9.05 20.41
C ASP A 197 7.07 7.67 19.74
N PHE A 198 8.15 7.38 19.00
CA PHE A 198 8.38 6.11 18.31
C PHE A 198 9.34 5.19 19.07
N ARG A 199 9.83 5.61 20.24
CA ARG A 199 10.71 4.79 21.06
C ARG A 199 9.91 3.70 21.77
N PRO A 200 10.39 2.43 21.76
CA PRO A 200 9.81 1.39 22.59
C PRO A 200 10.01 1.71 24.08
N PRO A 201 9.16 1.15 24.96
CA PRO A 201 9.28 1.32 26.41
C PRO A 201 10.57 0.70 26.99
N TYR A 202 11.27 -0.15 26.23
CA TYR A 202 12.50 -0.82 26.63
C TYR A 202 13.65 -0.51 25.66
N SER A 203 14.85 -0.31 26.19
CA SER A 203 16.06 -0.09 25.37
C SER A 203 16.33 -1.29 24.45
N SER A 204 16.41 -1.05 23.15
CA SER A 204 16.64 -2.09 22.15
C SER A 204 17.66 -1.66 21.10
N ALA A 205 18.33 -2.63 20.45
CA ALA A 205 19.25 -2.31 19.37
C ALA A 205 18.56 -1.62 18.17
N LYS A 206 17.23 -1.76 18.06
CA LYS A 206 16.40 -1.17 17.00
C LYS A 206 16.25 0.35 17.13
N THR A 207 16.57 0.96 18.27
CA THR A 207 16.50 2.42 18.45
C THR A 207 17.72 3.16 17.92
N LYS A 208 18.88 2.49 17.84
CA LYS A 208 20.18 3.11 17.56
C LYS A 208 20.20 3.99 16.31
N LYS A 209 19.45 3.58 15.28
CA LYS A 209 19.40 4.30 14.01
C LYS A 209 18.61 5.60 14.14
N LEU A 210 17.47 5.57 14.84
CA LEU A 210 16.67 6.76 15.12
C LEU A 210 17.39 7.71 16.08
N ASP A 211 18.14 7.16 17.05
CA ASP A 211 18.92 7.93 18.02
C ASP A 211 19.97 8.83 17.36
N ALA A 212 20.48 8.48 16.17
CA ALA A 212 21.40 9.32 15.40
C ALA A 212 20.76 10.61 14.84
N PHE A 213 19.42 10.70 14.88
CA PHE A 213 18.66 11.85 14.38
C PHE A 213 18.00 12.67 15.49
N LEU A 214 18.04 12.21 16.74
CA LEU A 214 17.57 12.93 17.93
C LEU A 214 18.61 13.95 18.39
#